data_AF-A0A918R0P7-F1
#
_entry.id   AF-A0A918R0P7-F1
#
_cell.length_a   1.000
_cell.length_b   1.000
_cell.length_c   1.000
_cell.angle_alpha   90.00
_cell.angle_beta   90.00
_cell.angle_gamma   90.00
#
_symmetry.space_group_name_H-M   'P 1'
#
loop_
_entity.id
_entity.type
_entity.pdbx_description
1 polymer ?
#
loop_
_entity_poly.entity_id
_entity_poly.type
_entity_poly.pdbx_seq_one_letter_code
_entity_poly.pdbx_strand_id
1 'polypeptide(L)'
;MVGPPFELRVQETHEGLQALVRALRAEEDGKELRRDLAKNMRAALRPAAAEAKSAIMAMSSSGPGVSPALRSSIAKKIRPEVKLGGRWSGARVKAFKTRNVRGFPNAPKRTNRPGGWRHPVFGDRDRWVTQHGKLRWFDDAFEGREHTYRQAVLDAMEAMARRIADRAR
;
A
#
# COMPACT_ATOMS: atom_id res chain seq x y z
N MET A 1 -10.64 14.43 -11.21
CA MET A 1 -10.63 13.20 -10.38
C MET A 1 -9.22 12.89 -9.87
N VAL A 2 -8.92 13.16 -8.60
CA VAL A 2 -7.59 12.90 -8.00
C VAL A 2 -7.57 11.51 -7.35
N GLY A 3 -7.39 10.48 -8.16
CA GLY A 3 -7.16 9.12 -7.68
C GLY A 3 -5.82 9.01 -6.91
N PRO A 4 -5.69 8.05 -5.97
CA PRO A 4 -4.44 7.79 -5.27
C PRO A 4 -3.31 7.35 -6.23
N PRO A 5 -2.03 7.55 -5.84
CA PRO A 5 -0.93 7.64 -6.81
C PRO A 5 -0.47 6.34 -7.48
N PHE A 6 -0.72 5.16 -6.91
CA PHE A 6 -0.51 3.83 -7.52
C PHE A 6 -1.03 2.75 -6.55
N GLU A 7 -1.34 1.57 -7.08
CA GLU A 7 -2.06 0.53 -6.38
C GLU A 7 -1.78 -0.85 -6.99
N LEU A 8 -1.35 -1.81 -6.17
CA LEU A 8 -1.43 -3.23 -6.55
C LEU A 8 -2.83 -3.75 -6.18
N ARG A 9 -3.65 -4.09 -7.18
CA ARG A 9 -4.99 -4.68 -6.97
C ARG A 9 -4.95 -6.19 -7.08
N VAL A 10 -5.43 -6.88 -6.05
CA VAL A 10 -5.80 -8.29 -6.14
C VAL A 10 -7.24 -8.38 -6.67
N GLN A 11 -7.42 -8.41 -7.99
CA GLN A 11 -8.74 -8.18 -8.65
C GLN A 11 -9.70 -9.38 -8.58
N GLU A 12 -9.22 -10.63 -8.55
CA GLU A 12 -10.06 -11.85 -8.58
C GLU A 12 -10.68 -12.25 -7.23
N THR A 13 -10.71 -11.34 -6.24
CA THR A 13 -11.23 -11.64 -4.90
C THR A 13 -12.65 -11.15 -4.67
N HIS A 14 -13.28 -10.49 -5.65
CA HIS A 14 -14.49 -9.70 -5.39
C HIS A 14 -15.70 -10.55 -4.95
N GLU A 15 -16.02 -11.61 -5.69
CA GLU A 15 -17.21 -12.43 -5.41
C GLU A 15 -17.02 -13.32 -4.17
N GLY A 16 -15.89 -14.04 -4.08
CA GLY A 16 -15.57 -14.90 -2.93
C GLY A 16 -15.48 -14.10 -1.62
N LEU A 17 -14.86 -12.91 -1.63
CA LEU A 17 -14.80 -12.04 -0.46
C LEU A 17 -16.18 -11.52 -0.05
N GLN A 18 -17.05 -11.18 -1.02
CA GLN A 18 -18.40 -10.76 -0.71
C GLN A 18 -19.24 -11.89 -0.10
N ALA A 19 -19.13 -13.10 -0.63
CA ALA A 19 -19.81 -14.28 -0.09
C ALA A 19 -19.33 -14.55 1.35
N LEU A 20 -18.01 -14.57 1.57
CA LEU A 20 -17.43 -14.72 2.91
C LEU A 20 -17.93 -13.62 3.85
N VAL A 21 -17.91 -12.34 3.45
CA VAL A 21 -18.39 -11.23 4.28
C VAL A 21 -19.89 -11.34 4.58
N ARG A 22 -20.69 -11.88 3.67
CA ARG A 22 -22.12 -12.17 3.92
C ARG A 22 -22.28 -13.26 4.97
N ALA A 23 -21.55 -14.38 4.85
CA ALA A 23 -21.53 -15.43 5.86
C ALA A 23 -21.10 -14.89 7.23
N LEU A 24 -20.00 -14.13 7.27
CA LEU A 24 -19.53 -13.45 8.49
C LEU A 24 -20.54 -12.46 9.09
N ARG A 25 -21.56 -11.99 8.36
CA ARG A 25 -22.60 -11.11 8.94
C ARG A 25 -23.74 -11.89 9.55
N ALA A 26 -23.93 -13.14 9.16
CA ALA A 26 -24.96 -14.03 9.71
C ALA A 26 -24.56 -14.55 11.10
N GLU A 27 -23.27 -14.61 11.39
CA GLU A 27 -22.73 -14.99 12.70
C GLU A 27 -23.03 -13.94 13.79
N GLU A 28 -23.31 -14.40 15.01
CA GLU A 28 -23.57 -13.54 16.18
C GLU A 28 -22.40 -12.57 16.48
N ASP A 29 -21.16 -13.06 16.42
CA ASP A 29 -19.92 -12.29 16.60
C ASP A 29 -19.37 -11.72 15.27
N GLY A 30 -20.22 -11.63 14.25
CA GLY A 30 -19.83 -11.28 12.88
C GLY A 30 -19.09 -9.96 12.68
N LYS A 31 -19.26 -9.00 13.60
CA LYS A 31 -18.49 -7.75 13.62
C LYS A 31 -17.01 -8.00 13.96
N GLU A 32 -16.75 -8.88 14.92
CA GLU A 32 -15.40 -9.24 15.35
C GLU A 32 -14.71 -10.06 14.26
N LEU A 33 -15.39 -11.06 13.70
CA LEU A 33 -14.84 -11.88 12.61
C LEU A 33 -14.43 -11.05 11.38
N ARG A 34 -15.21 -10.03 11.01
CA ARG A 34 -14.83 -9.10 9.93
C ARG A 34 -13.62 -8.25 10.29
N ARG A 35 -13.48 -7.82 11.54
CA ARG A 35 -12.29 -7.09 12.01
C ARG A 35 -11.05 -7.97 11.91
N ASP A 36 -11.18 -9.24 12.31
CA ASP A 36 -10.14 -10.25 12.22
C ASP A 36 -9.76 -10.56 10.77
N LEU A 37 -10.73 -10.79 9.88
CA LEU A 37 -10.47 -10.99 8.45
C LEU A 37 -9.66 -9.82 7.87
N ALA A 38 -10.08 -8.58 8.13
CA ALA A 38 -9.34 -7.42 7.67
C ALA A 38 -7.94 -7.30 8.30
N LYS A 39 -7.76 -7.72 9.56
CA LYS A 39 -6.45 -7.78 10.23
C LYS A 39 -5.55 -8.82 9.57
N ASN A 40 -6.06 -10.02 9.29
CA ASN A 40 -5.33 -11.12 8.67
C ASN A 40 -4.92 -10.79 7.24
N MET A 41 -5.84 -10.25 6.42
CA MET A 41 -5.51 -9.80 5.05
C MET A 41 -4.46 -8.67 5.05
N ARG A 42 -4.52 -7.73 6.02
CA ARG A 42 -3.46 -6.71 6.16
C ARG A 42 -2.13 -7.32 6.58
N ALA A 43 -2.16 -8.32 7.46
CA ALA A 43 -0.95 -9.02 7.91
C ALA A 43 -0.29 -9.78 6.75
N ALA A 44 -1.06 -10.46 5.91
CA ALA A 44 -0.60 -11.15 4.71
C ALA A 44 0.15 -10.23 3.73
N LEU A 45 -0.26 -8.97 3.63
CA LEU A 45 0.41 -7.96 2.78
C LEU A 45 1.53 -7.18 3.47
N ARG A 46 1.88 -7.47 4.73
CA ARG A 46 3.00 -6.79 5.41
C ARG A 46 4.34 -7.01 4.70
N PRO A 47 4.69 -8.22 4.23
CA PRO A 47 5.94 -8.44 3.49
C PRO A 47 5.99 -7.58 2.22
N ALA A 48 4.92 -7.54 1.43
CA ALA A 48 4.78 -6.67 0.26
C ALA A 48 5.00 -5.18 0.62
N ALA A 49 4.41 -4.70 1.72
CA ALA A 49 4.64 -3.34 2.16
C ALA A 49 6.08 -3.08 2.66
N ALA A 50 6.76 -4.09 3.21
CA ALA A 50 8.16 -4.00 3.61
C ALA A 50 9.09 -3.87 2.39
N GLU A 51 8.84 -4.64 1.34
CA GLU A 51 9.58 -4.59 0.08
C GLU A 51 9.53 -3.20 -0.57
N ALA A 52 8.33 -2.65 -0.72
CA ALA A 52 8.17 -1.29 -1.23
C ALA A 52 8.85 -0.23 -0.34
N LYS A 53 8.88 -0.43 0.99
CA LYS A 53 9.63 0.45 1.91
C LYS A 53 11.14 0.34 1.66
N SER A 54 11.67 -0.87 1.55
CA SER A 54 13.08 -1.10 1.23
C SER A 54 13.46 -0.47 -0.12
N ALA A 55 12.59 -0.60 -1.12
CA ALA A 55 12.83 -0.07 -2.45
C ALA A 55 12.93 1.47 -2.50
N ILE A 56 12.05 2.21 -1.80
CA ILE A 56 12.19 3.67 -1.68
C ILE A 56 13.39 4.07 -0.81
N MET A 57 13.73 3.28 0.19
CA MET A 57 14.91 3.52 1.01
C MET A 57 16.20 3.33 0.21
N ALA A 58 16.20 2.50 -0.84
CA ALA A 58 17.34 2.35 -1.76
C ALA A 58 17.49 3.52 -2.77
N MET A 59 16.60 4.51 -2.80
CA MET A 59 16.79 5.72 -3.61
C MET A 59 18.02 6.49 -3.11
N SER A 60 18.88 6.93 -4.03
CA SER A 60 20.03 7.77 -3.69
C SER A 60 19.57 9.07 -3.02
N SER A 61 20.35 9.56 -2.05
CA SER A 61 20.15 10.88 -1.47
C SER A 61 21.46 11.62 -1.41
N SER A 62 21.55 12.70 -2.16
CA SER A 62 22.69 13.62 -2.15
C SER A 62 22.24 14.92 -1.47
N GLY A 63 22.92 15.32 -0.39
CA GLY A 63 22.67 16.56 0.32
C GLY A 63 22.79 16.42 1.85
N PRO A 64 23.01 17.54 2.57
CA PRO A 64 23.03 17.54 4.03
C PRO A 64 21.72 16.96 4.56
N GLY A 65 21.80 16.17 5.64
CA GLY A 65 20.68 15.40 6.19
C GLY A 65 19.55 16.29 6.73
N VAL A 66 18.69 16.80 5.85
CA VAL A 66 17.54 17.63 6.23
C VAL A 66 16.44 16.73 6.80
N SER A 67 16.06 16.98 8.06
CA SER A 67 14.97 16.25 8.73
C SER A 67 13.61 16.93 8.47
N PRO A 68 12.52 16.17 8.22
CA PRO A 68 12.50 14.72 8.04
C PRO A 68 12.98 14.30 6.65
N ALA A 69 13.74 13.19 6.59
CA ALA A 69 14.22 12.63 5.34
C ALA A 69 13.05 12.22 4.43
N LEU A 70 13.15 12.56 3.14
CA LEU A 70 12.10 12.31 2.14
C LEU A 70 11.75 10.82 2.02
N ARG A 71 12.76 9.97 1.88
CA ARG A 71 12.63 8.51 1.74
C ARG A 71 11.89 7.91 2.92
N SER A 72 12.35 8.21 4.13
CA SER A 72 11.73 7.75 5.37
C SER A 72 10.29 8.23 5.51
N SER A 73 9.99 9.46 5.07
CA SER A 73 8.65 10.00 5.14
C SER A 73 7.68 9.34 4.14
N ILE A 74 8.17 8.99 2.94
CA ILE A 74 7.42 8.17 1.97
C ILE A 74 7.21 6.76 2.53
N ALA A 75 8.27 6.11 3.03
CA ALA A 75 8.21 4.75 3.57
C ALA A 75 7.19 4.61 4.70
N LYS A 76 7.10 5.59 5.62
CA LYS A 76 6.08 5.64 6.67
C LYS A 76 4.63 5.67 6.16
N LYS A 77 4.43 6.09 4.91
CA LYS A 77 3.11 6.15 4.26
C LYS A 77 2.82 4.94 3.38
N ILE A 78 3.72 3.97 3.27
CA ILE A 78 3.46 2.71 2.57
C ILE A 78 2.80 1.73 3.54
N ARG A 79 1.57 1.31 3.22
CA ARG A 79 0.82 0.36 4.04
C ARG A 79 -0.20 -0.45 3.23
N PRO A 80 -0.55 -1.66 3.72
CA PRO A 80 -1.70 -2.38 3.22
C PRO A 80 -3.01 -1.63 3.49
N GLU A 81 -3.94 -1.69 2.55
CA GLU A 81 -5.31 -1.23 2.65
C GLU A 81 -6.24 -2.40 2.30
N VAL A 82 -7.25 -2.64 3.15
CA VAL A 82 -8.23 -3.71 2.95
C VAL A 82 -9.61 -3.09 3.03
N LYS A 83 -10.48 -3.47 2.09
CA LYS A 83 -11.90 -3.15 2.11
C LYS A 83 -12.72 -4.41 1.95
N LEU A 84 -13.67 -4.61 2.87
CA LEU A 84 -14.58 -5.75 2.86
C LEU A 84 -15.93 -5.44 2.17
N GLY A 85 -16.06 -4.26 1.54
CA GLY A 85 -17.29 -3.84 0.87
C GLY A 85 -17.23 -2.41 0.31
N GLY A 86 -18.32 -2.00 -0.35
CA GLY A 86 -18.44 -0.73 -1.08
C GLY A 86 -18.12 -0.89 -2.58
N ARG A 87 -17.87 0.24 -3.28
CA ARG A 87 -17.56 0.26 -4.73
C ARG A 87 -16.36 -0.61 -5.13
N TRP A 88 -15.50 -0.95 -4.19
CA TRP A 88 -14.46 -1.97 -4.36
C TRP A 88 -14.24 -2.71 -3.04
N SER A 89 -13.96 -4.00 -3.13
CA SER A 89 -13.50 -4.85 -2.02
C SER A 89 -12.23 -5.57 -2.42
N GLY A 90 -11.43 -5.99 -1.43
CA GLY A 90 -10.15 -6.66 -1.63
C GLY A 90 -9.04 -6.07 -0.76
N ALA A 91 -7.81 -6.50 -1.03
CA ALA A 91 -6.60 -6.04 -0.38
C ALA A 91 -5.61 -5.45 -1.39
N ARG A 92 -4.85 -4.44 -0.96
CA ARG A 92 -3.85 -3.75 -1.78
C ARG A 92 -2.72 -3.18 -0.94
N VAL A 93 -1.53 -3.01 -1.51
CA VAL A 93 -0.46 -2.17 -0.93
C VAL A 93 -0.45 -0.82 -1.65
N LYS A 94 -0.25 0.26 -0.88
CA LYS A 94 -0.32 1.63 -1.41
C LYS A 94 0.62 2.57 -0.67
N ALA A 95 1.28 3.45 -1.42
CA ALA A 95 1.96 4.61 -0.85
C ALA A 95 0.99 5.81 -0.79
N PHE A 96 0.66 6.24 0.43
CA PHE A 96 -0.24 7.37 0.65
C PHE A 96 0.47 8.72 0.49
N LYS A 97 -0.31 9.78 0.24
CA LYS A 97 0.20 11.15 0.15
C LYS A 97 0.94 11.57 1.43
N THR A 98 2.03 12.30 1.25
CA THR A 98 2.94 12.79 2.28
C THR A 98 2.66 14.26 2.60
N ARG A 99 1.46 14.58 3.09
CA ARG A 99 0.99 15.97 3.28
C ARG A 99 1.94 16.85 4.12
N ASN A 100 2.63 16.27 5.08
CA ASN A 100 3.48 16.99 6.04
C ASN A 100 4.96 17.01 5.65
N VAL A 101 5.31 16.61 4.42
CA VAL A 101 6.71 16.52 3.99
C VAL A 101 7.01 17.71 3.10
N ARG A 102 7.48 18.81 3.69
CA ARG A 102 8.07 19.96 2.97
C ARG A 102 7.21 20.48 1.80
N GLY A 103 5.89 20.59 1.99
CA GLY A 103 4.98 21.02 0.93
C GLY A 103 4.87 20.05 -0.26
N PHE A 104 5.35 18.81 -0.13
CA PHE A 104 5.44 17.82 -1.19
C PHE A 104 4.49 16.62 -0.96
N PRO A 105 3.16 16.82 -1.04
CA PRO A 105 2.17 15.78 -0.73
C PRO A 105 2.18 14.60 -1.72
N ASN A 106 2.64 14.82 -2.95
CA ASN A 106 2.68 13.81 -4.01
C ASN A 106 4.06 13.15 -4.13
N ALA A 107 4.91 13.24 -3.10
CA ALA A 107 6.27 12.71 -3.13
C ALA A 107 6.37 11.26 -3.64
N PRO A 108 5.56 10.28 -3.16
CA PRO A 108 5.69 8.91 -3.63
C PRO A 108 5.48 8.77 -5.15
N LYS A 109 4.53 9.53 -5.71
CA LYS A 109 4.22 9.52 -7.14
C LYS A 109 5.35 10.11 -7.97
N ARG A 110 5.94 11.19 -7.46
CA ARG A 110 6.94 11.99 -8.17
C ARG A 110 8.32 11.36 -8.12
N THR A 111 8.63 10.61 -7.06
CA THR A 111 9.86 9.83 -6.98
C THR A 111 9.81 8.55 -7.81
N ASN A 112 8.62 8.02 -8.14
CA ASN A 112 8.46 6.79 -8.93
C ASN A 112 8.46 7.02 -10.45
N ARG A 113 8.34 8.26 -10.92
CA ARG A 113 8.11 8.61 -12.34
C ARG A 113 9.38 9.19 -12.99
N PRO A 114 9.55 9.01 -14.32
CA PRO A 114 10.74 9.51 -15.02
C PRO A 114 10.83 11.04 -14.98
N GLY A 115 9.70 11.75 -15.04
CA GLY A 115 9.67 13.22 -15.06
C GLY A 115 10.04 13.93 -13.75
N GLY A 116 10.28 13.21 -12.65
CA GLY A 116 10.76 13.79 -11.39
C GLY A 116 9.85 14.89 -10.79
N TRP A 117 10.46 15.82 -10.05
CA TRP A 117 9.82 17.02 -9.52
C TRP A 117 10.75 18.23 -9.57
N ARG A 118 10.16 19.42 -9.68
CA ARG A 118 10.89 20.69 -9.61
C ARG A 118 10.86 21.23 -8.19
N HIS A 119 11.96 21.82 -7.76
CA HIS A 119 12.08 22.56 -6.51
C HIS A 119 13.13 23.67 -6.64
N PRO A 120 13.05 24.74 -5.84
CA PRO A 120 14.11 25.73 -5.77
C PRO A 120 15.39 25.11 -5.21
N VAL A 121 16.54 25.64 -5.62
CA VAL A 121 17.83 25.33 -5.00
C VAL A 121 17.80 25.81 -3.55
N PHE A 122 18.48 25.09 -2.66
CA PHE A 122 18.57 25.52 -1.28
C PHE A 122 19.35 26.85 -1.20
N GLY A 123 18.77 27.88 -0.58
CA GLY A 123 19.36 29.21 -0.46
C GLY A 123 19.10 30.16 -1.65
N ASP A 124 18.59 29.66 -2.77
CA ASP A 124 18.26 30.46 -3.96
C ASP A 124 16.87 30.06 -4.47
N ARG A 125 15.88 30.92 -4.20
CA ARG A 125 14.46 30.66 -4.50
C ARG A 125 14.10 30.96 -5.96
N ASP A 126 14.96 31.66 -6.68
CA ASP A 126 14.75 32.06 -8.08
C ASP A 126 15.28 31.00 -9.04
N ARG A 127 16.29 30.24 -8.60
CA ARG A 127 16.80 29.09 -9.36
C ARG A 127 16.04 27.81 -9.07
N TRP A 128 15.34 27.28 -10.07
CA TRP A 128 14.59 26.03 -10.00
C TRP A 128 15.30 24.88 -10.72
N VAL A 129 15.41 23.75 -10.05
CA VAL A 129 16.01 22.52 -10.60
C VAL A 129 14.99 21.38 -10.64
N THR A 130 15.21 20.42 -11.54
CA THR A 130 14.46 19.17 -11.59
C THR A 130 15.27 18.08 -10.89
N GLN A 131 14.67 17.44 -9.88
CA GLN A 131 15.24 16.29 -9.22
C GLN A 131 14.47 15.03 -9.63
N HIS A 132 15.21 13.97 -9.91
CA HIS A 132 14.65 12.66 -10.24
C HIS A 132 14.72 11.74 -9.02
N GLY A 133 13.71 10.89 -8.87
CA GLY A 133 13.75 9.80 -7.89
C GLY A 133 14.24 8.51 -8.51
N LYS A 134 14.16 7.41 -7.75
CA LYS A 134 14.41 6.07 -8.27
C LYS A 134 13.25 5.66 -9.18
N LEU A 135 13.48 5.56 -10.48
CA LEU A 135 12.44 5.14 -11.42
C LEU A 135 11.83 3.80 -10.98
N ARG A 136 10.49 3.71 -11.04
CA ARG A 136 9.73 2.46 -10.81
C ARG A 136 10.01 1.73 -9.49
N TRP A 137 10.59 2.39 -8.49
CA TRP A 137 10.92 1.79 -7.19
C TRP A 137 9.75 1.04 -6.54
N PHE A 138 8.50 1.47 -6.78
CA PHE A 138 7.35 0.78 -6.22
C PHE A 138 6.92 -0.42 -7.05
N ASP A 139 6.86 -0.28 -8.37
CA ASP A 139 6.39 -1.33 -9.28
C ASP A 139 7.39 -2.50 -9.31
N ASP A 140 8.68 -2.18 -9.42
CA ASP A 140 9.77 -3.17 -9.45
C ASP A 140 9.90 -3.91 -8.10
N ALA A 141 9.34 -3.38 -7.01
CA ALA A 141 9.33 -4.08 -5.72
C ALA A 141 8.41 -5.33 -5.75
N PHE A 142 7.44 -5.39 -6.66
CA PHE A 142 6.46 -6.47 -6.76
C PHE A 142 6.65 -7.36 -7.98
N GLU A 143 7.43 -6.92 -8.96
CA GLU A 143 7.68 -7.67 -10.20
C GLU A 143 8.16 -9.10 -9.89
N GLY A 144 7.49 -10.09 -10.50
CA GLY A 144 7.75 -11.51 -10.28
C GLY A 144 7.24 -12.11 -8.95
N ARG A 145 6.66 -11.31 -8.05
CA ARG A 145 6.18 -11.77 -6.72
C ARG A 145 4.69 -11.51 -6.46
N GLU A 146 3.97 -10.98 -7.43
CA GLU A 146 2.55 -10.63 -7.29
C GLU A 146 1.69 -11.84 -6.91
N HIS A 147 1.98 -13.01 -7.50
CA HIS A 147 1.28 -14.26 -7.22
C HIS A 147 1.42 -14.66 -5.75
N THR A 148 2.62 -14.55 -5.17
CA THR A 148 2.88 -14.87 -3.76
C THR A 148 2.02 -14.03 -2.82
N TYR A 149 1.93 -12.72 -3.06
CA TYR A 149 1.13 -11.83 -2.22
C TYR A 149 -0.37 -12.02 -2.42
N ARG A 150 -0.79 -12.34 -3.65
CA ARG A 150 -2.16 -12.73 -3.94
C ARG A 150 -2.53 -13.99 -3.16
N GLN A 151 -1.71 -15.03 -3.24
CA GLN A 151 -1.95 -16.30 -2.56
C GLN A 151 -2.04 -16.10 -1.05
N ALA A 152 -1.13 -15.33 -0.45
CA ALA A 152 -1.17 -15.06 0.99
C ALA A 152 -2.48 -14.38 1.45
N VAL A 153 -3.09 -13.55 0.60
CA VAL A 153 -4.41 -12.94 0.90
C VAL A 153 -5.53 -13.97 0.77
N LEU A 154 -5.47 -14.85 -0.25
CA LEU A 154 -6.42 -15.94 -0.43
C LEU A 154 -6.36 -16.93 0.73
N ASP A 155 -5.16 -17.30 1.18
CA ASP A 155 -4.96 -18.18 2.34
C ASP A 155 -5.56 -17.57 3.62
N ALA A 156 -5.43 -16.25 3.81
CA ALA A 156 -6.04 -15.55 4.93
C ALA A 156 -7.58 -15.53 4.86
N MET A 157 -8.16 -15.51 3.67
CA MET A 157 -9.62 -15.62 3.46
C MET A 157 -10.08 -17.05 3.72
N GLU A 158 -9.38 -18.04 3.16
CA GLU A 158 -9.65 -19.47 3.32
C GLU A 158 -9.57 -19.90 4.79
N ALA A 159 -8.55 -19.44 5.52
CA ALA A 159 -8.43 -19.71 6.96
C ALA A 159 -9.63 -19.16 7.77
N MET A 160 -10.17 -18.00 7.39
CA MET A 160 -11.38 -17.46 8.01
C MET A 160 -12.62 -18.27 7.63
N ALA A 161 -12.73 -18.70 6.37
CA ALA A 161 -13.83 -19.55 5.91
C ALA A 161 -13.87 -20.89 6.65
N ARG A 162 -12.71 -21.53 6.85
CA ARG A 162 -12.60 -22.75 7.66
C ARG A 162 -13.00 -22.51 9.11
N ARG A 163 -12.51 -21.42 9.73
CA ARG A 163 -12.85 -21.05 11.11
C ARG A 163 -14.36 -20.94 11.34
N ILE A 164 -15.13 -20.39 10.38
CA ILE A 164 -16.59 -20.32 10.51
C ILE A 164 -17.28 -21.66 10.21
N ALA A 165 -16.78 -22.42 9.23
CA ALA A 165 -17.33 -23.73 8.90
C ALA A 165 -17.18 -24.72 10.08
N ASP A 166 -16.05 -24.67 10.79
CA ASP A 166 -15.80 -25.50 11.97
C ASP A 166 -16.68 -25.14 13.17
N ARG A 167 -17.21 -23.91 13.22
CA ARG A 167 -18.14 -23.44 14.27
C ARG A 167 -19.59 -23.83 14.02
N ALA A 168 -19.93 -24.14 12.76
CA ALA A 168 -21.28 -24.53 12.35
C ALA A 168 -21.51 -26.06 12.45
N ARG A 169 -20.49 -26.83 12.83
CA ARG A 169 -20.57 -28.26 13.14
C ARG A 169 -20.82 -28.47 14.62
#